data_AF-A0A1M7LIL6-F1
#
_entry.id   AF-A0A1M7LIL6-F1
#
_cell.length_a   1.000
_cell.length_b   1.000
_cell.length_c   1.000
_cell.angle_alpha   90.00
_cell.angle_beta   90.00
_cell.angle_gamma   90.00
#
_symmetry.space_group_name_H-M   'P 1'
#
loop_
_entity.id
_entity.type
_entity.pdbx_description
1 polymer ?
#
loop_
_entity_poly.entity_id
_entity_poly.type
_entity_poly.pdbx_seq_one_letter_code
_entity_poly.pdbx_strand_id
1 'polypeptide(L)'
;MKRAVKAFIAVYFAVFMCFFGGMTAFAWDVDTMEQNIDLKNAPEGTAFADILVKDRKNDKYAVDFNEENGKLLGLTKDCGLAQYSKDGYTSMLLRHSCACFDKAEISEHMYTSFRLKEENSEIFNHFQTIKVAYCDKDGNVLGVTEKAKFDKLRFNIGAYTINANGDSLSCSISTGPPYFMMIVVPFLVIVPAILTAAGIIIARLRKKAQSAKMIKHIQSGEVDNDEK
;
A
#
# COMPACT_ATOMS: atom_id res chain seq x y z
N MET A 1 19.27 -19.80 36.73
CA MET A 1 18.03 -19.27 36.10
C MET A 1 16.92 -20.32 36.20
N LYS A 2 15.82 -20.06 36.92
CA LYS A 2 14.78 -21.07 37.20
C LYS A 2 14.16 -21.60 35.90
N ARG A 3 13.84 -22.90 35.81
CA ARG A 3 13.23 -23.56 34.62
C ARG A 3 12.11 -22.75 33.97
N ALA A 4 11.27 -22.10 34.78
CA ALA A 4 10.19 -21.24 34.32
C ALA A 4 10.65 -20.02 33.49
N VAL A 5 11.81 -19.43 33.80
CA VAL A 5 12.38 -18.31 33.02
C VAL A 5 12.87 -18.80 31.66
N LYS A 6 13.49 -19.98 31.61
CA LYS A 6 13.92 -20.59 30.33
C LYS A 6 12.73 -20.96 29.44
N ALA A 7 11.67 -21.53 30.00
CA ALA A 7 10.45 -21.85 29.27
C ALA A 7 9.76 -20.59 28.73
N PHE A 8 9.71 -19.52 29.52
CA PHE A 8 9.15 -18.24 29.09
C PHE A 8 9.94 -17.63 27.92
N ILE A 9 11.27 -17.61 28.00
CA ILE A 9 12.13 -17.11 26.92
C ILE A 9 11.89 -17.93 25.65
N ALA A 10 11.81 -19.27 25.74
CA ALA A 10 11.55 -20.13 24.59
C ALA A 10 10.18 -19.86 23.93
N VAL A 11 9.12 -19.69 24.73
CA VAL A 11 7.78 -19.35 24.21
C VAL A 11 7.78 -17.96 23.57
N TYR A 12 8.46 -16.98 24.17
CA TYR A 12 8.59 -15.65 23.59
C TYR A 12 9.30 -15.69 22.23
N PHE A 13 10.42 -16.39 22.13
CA PHE A 13 11.13 -16.54 20.85
C PHE A 13 10.30 -17.28 19.80
N ALA A 14 9.55 -18.33 20.19
CA ALA A 14 8.68 -19.05 19.27
C ALA A 14 7.56 -18.14 18.73
N VAL A 15 6.89 -17.39 19.62
CA VAL A 15 5.85 -16.43 19.23
C VAL A 15 6.44 -15.34 18.33
N PHE A 16 7.57 -14.75 18.72
CA PHE A 16 8.27 -13.74 17.92
C PHE A 16 8.61 -14.27 16.51
N MET A 17 9.22 -15.46 16.42
CA MET A 17 9.55 -16.10 15.14
C MET A 17 8.31 -16.38 14.29
N CYS A 18 7.21 -16.86 14.88
CA CYS A 18 5.97 -17.13 14.15
C CYS A 18 5.32 -15.85 13.60
N PHE A 19 5.33 -14.76 14.37
CA PHE A 19 4.77 -13.48 13.91
C PHE A 19 5.67 -12.80 12.87
N PHE A 20 6.97 -12.66 13.14
CA PHE A 20 7.89 -12.02 12.20
C PHE A 20 8.11 -12.85 10.93
N GLY A 21 8.25 -14.17 11.07
CA GLY A 21 8.32 -15.09 9.93
C GLY A 21 7.05 -15.09 9.09
N GLY A 22 5.88 -15.01 9.74
CA GLY A 22 4.59 -14.86 9.05
C GLY A 22 4.48 -13.55 8.28
N MET A 23 4.85 -12.41 8.89
CA MET A 23 4.83 -11.11 8.22
C MET A 23 5.75 -11.08 6.99
N THR A 24 6.94 -11.68 7.07
CA THR A 24 7.84 -11.76 5.92
C THR A 24 7.33 -12.69 4.82
N ALA A 25 6.58 -13.74 5.17
CA ALA A 25 6.01 -14.67 4.19
C ALA A 25 4.80 -14.09 3.42
N PHE A 26 4.13 -13.09 3.98
CA PHE A 26 3.04 -12.34 3.34
C PHE A 26 3.48 -10.93 2.90
N ALA A 27 4.78 -10.73 2.65
CA ALA A 27 5.28 -9.47 2.11
C ALA A 27 4.59 -9.19 0.77
N TRP A 28 3.79 -8.12 0.75
CA TRP A 28 3.13 -7.64 -0.45
C TRP A 28 4.15 -6.83 -1.24
N ASP A 29 4.87 -7.51 -2.14
CA ASP A 29 5.88 -6.94 -3.03
C ASP A 29 5.23 -6.63 -4.37
N VAL A 30 4.72 -5.41 -4.50
CA VAL A 30 4.12 -4.91 -5.74
C VAL A 30 4.74 -3.58 -6.08
N ASP A 31 5.17 -3.42 -7.34
CA ASP A 31 5.64 -2.13 -7.84
C ASP A 31 4.45 -1.18 -7.97
N THR A 32 4.44 -0.14 -7.14
CA THR A 32 3.41 0.89 -7.07
C THR A 32 3.80 2.15 -7.83
N MET A 33 5.01 2.18 -8.40
CA MET A 33 5.49 3.21 -9.32
C MET A 33 5.26 2.82 -10.78
N GLU A 34 4.85 1.59 -11.08
CA GLU A 34 4.40 1.18 -12.41
C GLU A 34 2.87 1.17 -12.49
N GLN A 35 2.31 1.70 -13.57
CA GLN A 35 0.90 1.59 -13.90
C GLN A 35 0.74 0.97 -15.27
N ASN A 36 -0.11 -0.06 -15.36
CA ASN A 36 -0.52 -0.67 -16.62
C ASN A 36 -1.99 -0.35 -16.94
N ILE A 37 -2.29 -0.13 -18.21
CA ILE A 37 -3.64 -0.15 -18.75
C ILE A 37 -3.76 -1.36 -19.66
N ASP A 38 -4.56 -2.33 -19.25
CA ASP A 38 -4.90 -3.48 -20.09
C ASP A 38 -5.99 -3.06 -21.09
N LEU A 39 -5.77 -3.32 -22.37
CA LEU A 39 -6.63 -2.90 -23.47
C LEU A 39 -7.33 -4.12 -24.07
N LYS A 40 -8.66 -4.04 -24.18
CA LYS A 40 -9.51 -5.03 -24.86
C LYS A 40 -10.42 -4.31 -25.84
N ASN A 41 -10.68 -4.92 -27.00
CA ASN A 41 -11.56 -4.34 -28.02
C ASN A 41 -11.23 -2.87 -28.33
N ALA A 42 -9.94 -2.52 -28.37
CA ALA A 42 -9.50 -1.17 -28.70
C ALA A 42 -9.88 -0.83 -30.16
N PRO A 43 -10.19 0.44 -30.48
CA PRO A 43 -10.46 0.85 -31.86
C PRO A 43 -9.31 0.49 -32.80
N GLU A 44 -9.64 0.19 -34.06
CA GLU A 44 -8.64 -0.06 -35.10
C GLU A 44 -7.71 1.15 -35.25
N GLY A 45 -6.41 0.91 -35.41
CA GLY A 45 -5.39 1.96 -35.50
C GLY A 45 -4.83 2.43 -34.16
N THR A 46 -5.31 1.90 -33.02
CA THR A 46 -4.73 2.18 -31.70
C THR A 46 -3.25 1.80 -31.69
N ALA A 47 -2.39 2.73 -31.30
CA ALA A 47 -0.96 2.56 -31.13
C ALA A 47 -0.54 2.60 -29.65
N PHE A 48 -1.26 3.37 -28.83
CA PHE A 48 -1.08 3.43 -27.38
C PHE A 48 -2.36 3.95 -26.73
N ALA A 49 -2.43 3.86 -25.40
CA ALA A 49 -3.49 4.48 -24.61
C ALA A 49 -2.91 5.49 -23.62
N ASP A 50 -3.69 6.50 -23.27
CA ASP A 50 -3.34 7.46 -22.21
C ASP A 50 -4.46 7.55 -21.18
N ILE A 51 -4.09 7.82 -19.92
CA ILE A 51 -5.05 8.15 -18.87
C ILE A 51 -5.43 9.61 -19.04
N LEU A 52 -6.71 9.89 -19.12
CA LEU A 52 -7.22 11.25 -19.03
C LEU A 52 -7.65 11.53 -17.60
N VAL A 53 -7.14 12.62 -17.04
CA VAL A 53 -7.45 13.07 -15.67
C VAL A 53 -8.11 14.45 -15.73
N LYS A 54 -8.92 14.77 -14.71
CA LYS A 54 -9.51 16.11 -14.62
C LYS A 54 -8.45 17.15 -14.31
N ASP A 55 -8.34 18.14 -15.19
CA ASP A 55 -7.54 19.32 -14.96
C ASP A 55 -8.17 20.15 -13.82
N ARG A 56 -7.35 20.54 -12.85
CA ARG A 56 -7.77 21.32 -11.68
C ARG A 56 -7.02 22.64 -11.68
N LYS A 57 -7.72 23.70 -11.28
CA LYS A 57 -7.08 25.00 -11.11
C LYS A 57 -5.95 24.89 -10.08
N ASN A 58 -4.74 25.28 -10.49
CA ASN A 58 -3.50 25.19 -9.70
C ASN A 58 -3.12 23.74 -9.32
N ASP A 59 -3.38 22.77 -10.21
CA ASP A 59 -2.88 21.40 -10.02
C ASP A 59 -1.34 21.38 -9.99
N LYS A 60 -0.74 20.71 -8.99
CA LYS A 60 0.72 20.62 -8.85
C LYS A 60 1.40 19.86 -9.99
N TYR A 61 0.64 19.02 -10.71
CA TYR A 61 1.18 18.24 -11.82
C TYR A 61 0.90 18.88 -13.17
N ALA A 62 0.02 19.89 -13.26
CA ALA A 62 -0.35 20.48 -14.54
C ALA A 62 0.86 21.15 -15.20
N VAL A 63 1.06 20.85 -16.48
CA VAL A 63 2.06 21.47 -17.33
C VAL A 63 1.43 21.81 -18.68
N ASP A 64 1.97 22.83 -19.37
CA ASP A 64 1.46 23.22 -20.69
C ASP A 64 1.67 22.09 -21.71
N PHE A 65 2.86 21.51 -21.71
CA PHE A 65 3.21 20.33 -22.49
C PHE A 65 4.38 19.60 -21.85
N ASN A 66 4.29 18.27 -21.75
CA ASN A 66 5.34 17.41 -21.24
C ASN A 66 6.26 16.98 -22.39
N GLU A 67 7.33 17.76 -22.61
CA GLU A 67 8.32 17.54 -23.67
C GLU A 67 9.00 16.16 -23.61
N GLU A 68 9.18 15.61 -22.40
CA GLU A 68 9.79 14.28 -22.21
C GLU A 68 8.92 13.19 -22.83
N ASN A 69 7.63 13.16 -22.47
CA ASN A 69 6.67 12.21 -23.04
C ASN A 69 6.35 12.50 -24.51
N GLY A 70 6.28 13.77 -24.90
CA GLY A 70 6.15 14.18 -26.30
C GLY A 70 7.26 13.57 -27.16
N LYS A 71 8.52 13.70 -26.73
CA LYS A 71 9.67 13.12 -27.42
C LYS A 71 9.64 11.59 -27.47
N LEU A 72 9.28 10.93 -26.36
CA LEU A 72 9.19 9.46 -26.31
C LEU A 72 8.13 8.90 -27.25
N LEU A 73 7.00 9.59 -27.37
CA LEU A 73 5.89 9.20 -28.24
C LEU A 73 6.04 9.72 -29.68
N GLY A 74 7.01 10.59 -29.96
CA GLY A 74 7.13 11.26 -31.26
C GLY A 74 6.04 12.30 -31.52
N LEU A 75 5.44 12.86 -30.46
CA LEU A 75 4.31 13.79 -30.51
C LEU A 75 4.75 15.22 -30.18
N THR A 76 4.02 16.17 -30.73
CA THR A 76 4.18 17.60 -30.43
C THR A 76 2.97 18.11 -29.68
N LYS A 77 3.08 19.32 -29.12
CA LYS A 77 1.95 20.02 -28.46
C LYS A 77 0.72 20.24 -29.36
N ASP A 78 0.89 20.11 -30.67
CA ASP A 78 -0.16 20.34 -31.65
C ASP A 78 -0.97 19.05 -31.97
N CYS A 79 -0.59 17.89 -31.40
CA CYS A 79 -1.32 16.65 -31.60
C CYS A 79 -2.70 16.66 -30.90
N GLY A 80 -3.62 15.82 -31.39
CA GLY A 80 -4.98 15.75 -30.87
C GLY A 80 -5.07 15.42 -29.37
N LEU A 81 -4.18 14.57 -28.86
CA LEU A 81 -4.10 14.20 -27.45
C LEU A 81 -3.61 15.36 -26.57
N ALA A 82 -2.60 16.13 -27.01
CA ALA A 82 -2.10 17.29 -26.29
C ALA A 82 -3.16 18.41 -26.19
N GLN A 83 -3.96 18.58 -27.24
CA GLN A 83 -5.05 19.56 -27.28
C GLN A 83 -6.37 19.05 -26.67
N TYR A 84 -6.43 17.77 -26.28
CA TYR A 84 -7.65 17.17 -25.74
C TYR A 84 -8.05 17.84 -24.42
N SER A 85 -9.28 18.37 -24.37
CA SER A 85 -9.83 19.03 -23.18
C SER A 85 -11.35 18.88 -23.04
N LYS A 86 -11.90 17.70 -23.38
CA LYS A 86 -13.35 17.45 -23.30
C LYS A 86 -13.77 17.17 -21.85
N ASP A 87 -14.85 17.81 -21.39
CA ASP A 87 -15.37 17.72 -20.01
C ASP A 87 -14.34 18.06 -18.91
N GLY A 88 -13.30 18.80 -19.25
CA GLY A 88 -12.17 19.12 -18.36
C GLY A 88 -11.18 17.97 -18.16
N TYR A 89 -11.28 16.88 -18.92
CA TYR A 89 -10.31 15.80 -18.92
C TYR A 89 -9.19 16.08 -19.92
N THR A 90 -7.95 15.90 -19.50
CA THR A 90 -6.75 16.17 -20.29
C THR A 90 -5.71 15.07 -20.09
N SER A 91 -4.76 14.97 -21.01
CA SER A 91 -3.74 13.92 -21.06
C SER A 91 -2.87 13.86 -19.79
N MET A 92 -2.74 12.68 -19.17
CA MET A 92 -1.81 12.48 -18.05
C MET A 92 -0.36 12.48 -18.53
N LEU A 93 -0.09 11.93 -19.72
CA LEU A 93 1.25 11.91 -20.29
C LEU A 93 1.71 13.28 -20.80
N LEU A 94 0.87 14.00 -21.55
CA LEU A 94 1.28 15.21 -22.28
C LEU A 94 0.95 16.51 -21.55
N ARG A 95 -0.02 16.50 -20.62
CA ARG A 95 -0.44 17.70 -19.87
C ARG A 95 -0.23 17.63 -18.37
N HIS A 96 0.35 16.53 -17.89
CA HIS A 96 0.75 16.39 -16.49
C HIS A 96 2.17 15.83 -16.36
N SER A 97 2.86 16.20 -15.28
CA SER A 97 4.24 15.79 -15.00
C SER A 97 4.36 14.57 -14.08
N CYS A 98 3.24 13.92 -13.72
CA CYS A 98 3.21 12.83 -12.73
C CYS A 98 3.50 11.44 -13.30
N ALA A 99 3.54 11.29 -14.63
CA ALA A 99 3.79 10.01 -15.30
C ALA A 99 4.76 10.17 -16.48
N CYS A 100 5.47 9.10 -16.77
CA CYS A 100 6.34 8.91 -17.91
C CYS A 100 5.84 7.72 -18.71
N PHE A 101 5.79 7.85 -20.03
CA PHE A 101 5.53 6.72 -20.90
C PHE A 101 6.68 5.71 -20.79
N ASP A 102 6.36 4.42 -20.66
CA ASP A 102 7.37 3.35 -20.66
C ASP A 102 7.32 2.58 -21.98
N LYS A 103 6.19 1.92 -22.25
CA LYS A 103 5.99 1.12 -23.48
C LYS A 103 4.52 0.88 -23.78
N ALA A 104 4.25 0.55 -25.04
CA ALA A 104 2.97 0.02 -25.48
C ALA A 104 3.21 -1.27 -26.27
N GLU A 105 2.41 -2.29 -26.01
CA GLU A 105 2.41 -3.55 -26.73
C GLU A 105 1.00 -3.76 -27.27
N ILE A 106 0.83 -3.79 -28.60
CA ILE A 106 -0.49 -3.83 -29.27
C ILE A 106 -0.66 -5.14 -30.07
N SER A 107 -0.10 -6.23 -29.55
CA SER A 107 -0.15 -7.56 -30.18
C SER A 107 -1.23 -8.44 -29.54
N GLU A 108 -0.84 -9.55 -28.90
CA GLU A 108 -1.76 -10.54 -28.32
C GLU A 108 -2.32 -10.12 -26.96
N HIS A 109 -1.54 -9.39 -26.17
CA HIS A 109 -1.94 -8.79 -24.91
C HIS A 109 -1.73 -7.30 -25.00
N MET A 110 -2.78 -6.59 -25.43
CA MET A 110 -2.67 -5.15 -25.63
C MET A 110 -2.58 -4.44 -24.28
N TYR A 111 -1.48 -3.72 -24.03
CA TYR A 111 -1.36 -2.86 -22.86
C TYR A 111 -0.51 -1.63 -23.14
N THR A 112 -0.68 -0.61 -22.29
CA THR A 112 0.23 0.53 -22.19
C THR A 112 0.74 0.66 -20.76
N SER A 113 2.06 0.78 -20.60
CA SER A 113 2.74 0.92 -19.31
C SER A 113 3.29 2.33 -19.12
N PHE A 114 3.24 2.78 -17.87
CA PHE A 114 3.63 4.10 -17.40
C PHE A 114 4.51 3.93 -16.17
N ARG A 115 5.60 4.70 -16.11
CA ARG A 115 6.33 4.92 -14.86
C ARG A 115 5.81 6.18 -14.19
N LEU A 116 5.36 6.06 -12.97
CA LEU A 116 4.86 7.15 -12.14
C LEU A 116 6.01 7.82 -11.39
N LYS A 117 5.90 9.13 -11.17
CA LYS A 117 6.89 9.91 -10.38
C LYS A 117 6.57 9.92 -8.88
N GLU A 118 5.38 9.49 -8.53
CA GLU A 118 4.88 9.33 -7.16
C GLU A 118 4.08 8.01 -7.10
N GLU A 119 3.87 7.49 -5.90
CA GLU A 119 3.09 6.27 -5.65
C GLU A 119 1.72 6.36 -6.34
N ASN A 120 1.28 5.28 -7.01
CA ASN A 120 -0.02 5.24 -7.69
C ASN A 120 -1.17 5.67 -6.77
N SER A 121 -1.14 5.30 -5.50
CA SER A 121 -2.15 5.69 -4.51
C SER A 121 -2.18 7.19 -4.27
N GLU A 122 -1.04 7.90 -4.33
CA GLU A 122 -1.00 9.36 -4.21
C GLU A 122 -1.63 10.01 -5.46
N ILE A 123 -1.25 9.55 -6.65
CA ILE A 123 -1.75 10.08 -7.93
C ILE A 123 -3.25 9.83 -8.09
N PHE A 124 -3.73 8.60 -7.87
CA PHE A 124 -5.14 8.26 -8.05
C PHE A 124 -6.02 8.75 -6.90
N ASN A 125 -5.50 8.93 -5.68
CA ASN A 125 -6.22 9.66 -4.62
C ASN A 125 -6.36 11.16 -4.94
N HIS A 126 -5.39 11.73 -5.65
CA HIS A 126 -5.45 13.11 -6.14
C HIS A 126 -6.51 13.23 -7.22
N PHE A 127 -6.41 12.52 -8.35
CA PHE A 127 -7.33 12.70 -9.48
C PHE A 127 -8.72 12.07 -9.30
N GLN A 128 -8.82 10.93 -8.58
CA GLN A 128 -10.04 10.17 -8.21
C GLN A 128 -10.93 9.64 -9.34
N THR A 129 -10.98 10.33 -10.47
CA THR A 129 -11.77 9.96 -11.64
C THR A 129 -10.92 10.03 -12.87
N ILE A 130 -10.99 9.00 -13.70
CA ILE A 130 -10.22 8.89 -14.94
C ILE A 130 -11.11 8.49 -16.10
N LYS A 131 -10.62 8.75 -17.31
CA LYS A 131 -11.01 8.09 -18.56
C LYS A 131 -9.74 7.52 -19.20
N VAL A 132 -9.89 6.67 -20.21
CA VAL A 132 -8.77 6.23 -21.04
C VAL A 132 -9.02 6.68 -22.47
N ALA A 133 -8.01 7.27 -23.11
CA ALA A 133 -8.02 7.64 -24.52
C ALA A 133 -7.21 6.62 -25.33
N TYR A 134 -7.82 6.04 -26.36
CA TYR A 134 -7.12 5.25 -27.36
C TYR A 134 -6.57 6.20 -28.42
N CYS A 135 -5.27 6.10 -28.69
CA CYS A 135 -4.58 7.04 -29.56
C CYS A 135 -3.88 6.31 -30.71
N ASP A 136 -3.88 6.92 -31.89
CA ASP A 136 -3.04 6.46 -33.01
C ASP A 136 -1.58 6.91 -32.83
N LYS A 137 -0.72 6.58 -33.81
CA LYS A 137 0.72 6.91 -33.78
C LYS A 137 1.00 8.41 -33.84
N ASP A 138 0.08 9.19 -34.38
CA ASP A 138 0.22 10.64 -34.53
C ASP A 138 -0.40 11.40 -33.34
N GLY A 139 -0.91 10.66 -32.35
CA GLY A 139 -1.52 11.21 -31.15
C GLY A 139 -2.93 11.73 -31.38
N ASN A 140 -3.63 11.28 -32.43
CA ASN A 140 -5.06 11.54 -32.57
C ASN A 140 -5.86 10.61 -31.66
N VAL A 141 -6.90 11.15 -31.04
CA VAL A 141 -7.78 10.40 -30.15
C VAL A 141 -8.83 9.67 -30.98
N LEU A 142 -8.72 8.34 -31.04
CA LEU A 142 -9.62 7.44 -31.79
C LEU A 142 -10.91 7.15 -31.03
N GLY A 143 -10.82 7.11 -29.70
CA GLY A 143 -11.93 6.82 -28.81
C GLY A 143 -11.57 7.12 -27.37
N VAL A 144 -12.59 7.35 -26.54
CA VAL A 144 -12.41 7.61 -25.12
C VAL A 144 -13.42 6.79 -24.35
N THR A 145 -12.97 6.14 -23.29
CA THR A 145 -13.86 5.36 -22.42
C THR A 145 -14.81 6.26 -21.63
N GLU A 146 -15.85 5.64 -21.11
CA GLU A 146 -16.63 6.18 -20.01
C GLU A 146 -15.75 6.43 -18.78
N LYS A 147 -16.24 7.34 -17.93
CA LYS A 147 -15.54 7.71 -16.70
C LYS A 147 -15.56 6.54 -15.71
N ALA A 148 -14.42 6.27 -15.09
CA ALA A 148 -14.32 5.40 -13.92
C ALA A 148 -13.87 6.20 -12.70
N LYS A 149 -14.22 5.70 -11.52
CA LYS A 149 -13.85 6.29 -10.24
C LYS A 149 -13.01 5.29 -9.43
N PHE A 150 -11.99 5.80 -8.77
CA PHE A 150 -11.21 5.06 -7.80
C PHE A 150 -11.72 5.27 -6.38
N ASP A 151 -11.64 4.22 -5.58
CA ASP A 151 -11.81 4.34 -4.13
C ASP A 151 -10.57 4.97 -3.50
N LYS A 152 -10.81 5.86 -2.54
CA LYS A 152 -9.73 6.58 -1.85
C LYS A 152 -9.13 5.70 -0.76
N LEU A 153 -7.84 5.42 -0.86
CA LEU A 153 -7.10 4.71 0.19
C LEU A 153 -6.59 5.70 1.23
N ARG A 154 -6.81 5.41 2.53
CA ARG A 154 -6.34 6.27 3.63
C ARG A 154 -5.21 5.69 4.46
N PHE A 155 -5.13 4.36 4.57
CA PHE A 155 -4.19 3.67 5.48
C PHE A 155 -3.44 2.52 4.82
N ASN A 156 -3.61 2.37 3.50
CA ASN A 156 -3.01 1.32 2.70
C ASN A 156 -2.32 1.94 1.49
N ILE A 157 -1.21 1.33 1.10
CA ILE A 157 -0.69 1.44 -0.26
C ILE A 157 -1.49 0.45 -1.10
N GLY A 158 -1.86 0.82 -2.33
CA GLY A 158 -2.66 -0.04 -3.18
C GLY A 158 -2.19 -0.02 -4.62
N ALA A 159 -2.09 -1.19 -5.21
CA ALA A 159 -1.78 -1.36 -6.62
C ALA A 159 -3.06 -1.24 -7.44
N TYR A 160 -3.08 -0.28 -8.35
CA TYR A 160 -4.24 -0.01 -9.20
C TYR A 160 -4.13 -0.80 -10.50
N THR A 161 -5.19 -1.50 -10.87
CA THR A 161 -5.31 -2.16 -12.16
C THR A 161 -6.39 -1.46 -12.98
N ILE A 162 -6.05 -1.07 -14.20
CA ILE A 162 -6.93 -0.36 -15.12
C ILE A 162 -7.16 -1.26 -16.34
N ASN A 163 -8.42 -1.59 -16.61
CA ASN A 163 -8.81 -2.36 -17.80
C ASN A 163 -9.75 -1.52 -18.65
N ALA A 164 -9.32 -1.14 -19.84
CA ALA A 164 -10.14 -0.46 -20.83
C ALA A 164 -10.65 -1.48 -21.85
N ASN A 165 -11.98 -1.54 -22.04
CA ASN A 165 -12.61 -2.48 -22.94
C ASN A 165 -13.60 -1.76 -23.86
N GLY A 166 -13.16 -1.38 -25.06
CA GLY A 166 -13.93 -0.50 -25.94
C GLY A 166 -14.25 0.82 -25.25
N ASP A 167 -15.53 1.16 -25.13
CA ASP A 167 -16.01 2.34 -24.39
C ASP A 167 -16.05 2.15 -22.86
N SER A 168 -15.95 0.92 -22.36
CA SER A 168 -16.03 0.64 -20.92
C SER A 168 -14.68 0.71 -20.22
N LEU A 169 -14.69 1.09 -18.94
CA LEU A 169 -13.50 1.18 -18.11
C LEU A 169 -13.77 0.54 -16.75
N SER A 170 -12.92 -0.40 -16.34
CA SER A 170 -12.94 -0.97 -15.00
C SER A 170 -11.63 -0.72 -14.27
N CYS A 171 -11.74 -0.45 -12.98
CA CYS A 171 -10.65 -0.09 -12.11
C CYS A 171 -10.75 -0.94 -10.86
N SER A 172 -9.69 -1.67 -10.54
CA SER A 172 -9.60 -2.45 -9.30
C SER A 172 -8.38 -2.02 -8.51
N ILE A 173 -8.43 -2.27 -7.20
CA ILE A 173 -7.38 -1.92 -6.27
C ILE A 173 -7.02 -3.18 -5.49
N SER A 174 -5.76 -3.57 -5.56
CA SER A 174 -5.18 -4.58 -4.68
C SER A 174 -4.45 -3.86 -3.56
N THR A 175 -4.81 -4.11 -2.30
CA THR A 175 -4.10 -3.49 -1.16
C THR A 175 -3.36 -4.54 -0.37
N GLY A 176 -2.12 -4.22 0.00
CA GLY A 176 -1.41 -4.95 1.04
C GLY A 176 -2.09 -4.84 2.41
N PRO A 177 -1.66 -5.66 3.39
CA PRO A 177 -2.11 -5.52 4.76
C PRO A 177 -1.83 -4.09 5.27
N PRO A 178 -2.75 -3.48 6.04
CA PRO A 178 -2.59 -2.10 6.47
C PRO A 178 -1.32 -1.90 7.29
N TYR A 179 -0.58 -0.81 7.05
CA TYR A 179 0.68 -0.54 7.76
C TYR A 179 0.50 -0.51 9.29
N PHE A 180 -0.65 -0.03 9.77
CA PHE A 180 -0.95 -0.01 11.20
C PHE A 180 -1.00 -1.42 11.82
N MET A 181 -1.30 -2.48 11.05
CA MET A 181 -1.29 -3.84 11.57
C MET A 181 0.12 -4.28 12.00
N MET A 182 1.18 -3.75 11.38
CA MET A 182 2.56 -4.00 11.82
C MET A 182 2.85 -3.44 13.23
N ILE A 183 2.06 -2.48 13.71
CA ILE A 183 2.21 -1.91 15.06
C ILE A 183 1.19 -2.53 16.01
N VAL A 184 -0.07 -2.61 15.59
CA VAL A 184 -1.18 -3.09 16.43
C VAL A 184 -0.99 -4.56 16.80
N VAL A 185 -0.58 -5.42 15.87
CA VAL A 185 -0.44 -6.86 16.14
C VAL A 185 0.67 -7.13 17.16
N PRO A 186 1.90 -6.59 17.01
CA PRO A 186 2.91 -6.70 18.05
C PRO A 186 2.46 -6.10 19.37
N PHE A 187 1.77 -4.95 19.37
CA PHE A 187 1.29 -4.35 20.63
C PHE A 187 0.28 -5.24 21.35
N LEU A 188 -0.71 -5.80 20.63
CA LEU A 188 -1.74 -6.68 21.19
C LEU A 188 -1.19 -8.05 21.65
N VAL A 189 -0.06 -8.51 21.12
CA VAL A 189 0.53 -9.80 21.50
C VAL A 189 1.61 -9.62 22.56
N ILE A 190 2.52 -8.66 22.36
CA ILE A 190 3.69 -8.43 23.21
C ILE A 190 3.27 -7.79 24.55
N VAL A 191 2.37 -6.79 24.54
CA VAL A 191 1.99 -6.10 25.79
C VAL A 191 1.30 -7.05 26.77
N PRO A 192 0.29 -7.85 26.39
CA PRO A 192 -0.30 -8.82 27.31
C PRO A 192 0.68 -9.91 27.75
N ALA A 193 1.59 -10.36 26.88
CA ALA A 193 2.63 -11.32 27.25
C ALA A 193 3.59 -10.74 28.32
N ILE A 194 3.96 -9.46 28.21
CA ILE A 194 4.77 -8.77 29.22
C ILE A 194 3.99 -8.60 30.52
N LEU A 195 2.73 -8.16 30.45
CA LEU A 195 1.88 -7.96 31.63
C LEU A 195 1.63 -9.26 32.40
N THR A 196 1.36 -10.35 31.69
CA THR A 196 1.19 -11.68 32.29
C THR A 196 2.48 -12.18 32.93
N ALA A 197 3.63 -11.99 32.28
CA ALA A 197 4.93 -12.34 32.86
C ALA A 197 5.24 -11.54 34.13
N ALA A 198 5.04 -10.22 34.10
CA ALA A 198 5.20 -9.34 35.25
C ALA A 198 4.28 -9.76 36.40
N GLY A 199 3.01 -10.05 36.12
CA GLY A 199 2.04 -10.55 37.10
C GLY A 199 2.50 -11.86 37.76
N ILE A 200 3.00 -12.83 36.99
CA ILE A 200 3.52 -14.10 37.52
C ILE A 200 4.76 -13.87 38.39
N ILE A 201 5.67 -12.98 37.99
CA ILE A 201 6.86 -12.64 38.76
C ILE A 201 6.46 -11.99 40.10
N ILE A 202 5.59 -10.98 40.06
CA ILE A 202 5.10 -10.27 41.26
C ILE A 202 4.38 -11.25 42.20
N ALA A 203 3.51 -12.12 41.68
CA ALA A 203 2.80 -13.12 42.49
C ALA A 203 3.77 -14.10 43.17
N ARG A 204 4.83 -14.53 42.46
CA ARG A 204 5.87 -15.40 43.04
C ARG A 204 6.72 -14.70 44.08
N LEU A 205 7.06 -13.42 43.87
CA LEU A 205 7.79 -12.61 44.85
C LEU A 205 6.95 -12.40 46.11
N ARG A 206 5.65 -12.09 45.98
CA ARG A 206 4.71 -11.98 47.10
C ARG A 206 4.59 -13.28 47.89
N LYS A 207 4.40 -14.43 47.21
CA LYS A 207 4.36 -15.74 47.88
C LYS A 207 5.66 -16.04 48.64
N LYS A 208 6.82 -15.71 48.05
CA LYS A 208 8.12 -15.87 48.73
C LYS A 208 8.24 -14.96 49.96
N ALA A 209 7.84 -13.70 49.85
CA ALA A 209 7.87 -12.76 50.96
C ALA A 209 6.90 -13.15 52.09
N GLN A 210 5.71 -13.64 51.75
CA GLN A 210 4.76 -14.17 52.73
C GLN A 210 5.28 -15.42 53.43
N SER A 211 5.88 -16.36 52.68
CA SER A 211 6.49 -17.56 53.25
C SER A 211 7.66 -17.20 54.19
N ALA A 212 8.50 -16.23 53.80
CA ALA A 212 9.60 -15.76 54.63
C ALA A 212 9.11 -15.04 55.91
N LYS A 213 8.00 -14.29 55.83
CA LYS A 213 7.35 -13.69 57.01
C LYS A 213 6.76 -14.76 57.93
N MET A 214 6.10 -15.78 57.39
CA MET A 214 5.57 -16.90 58.19
C MET A 214 6.68 -17.67 58.90
N ILE A 215 7.79 -17.98 58.21
CA ILE A 215 8.94 -18.68 58.83
C ILE A 215 9.54 -17.85 59.96
N LYS A 216 9.72 -16.54 59.78
CA LYS A 216 10.19 -15.65 60.86
C LYS A 216 9.23 -15.60 62.05
N HIS A 217 7.92 -15.63 61.80
CA HIS A 217 6.93 -15.60 62.87
C HIS A 217 6.90 -16.91 63.67
N ILE A 218 7.06 -18.06 62.99
CA ILE A 218 7.19 -19.37 63.64
C ILE A 218 8.46 -19.43 64.50
N GLN A 219 9.62 -19.01 63.98
CA GLN A 219 10.86 -18.96 64.78
C GLN A 219 10.77 -18.01 65.97
N SER A 220 10.08 -16.86 65.84
CA SER A 220 9.89 -15.94 66.96
C SER A 220 8.97 -16.50 68.05
N GLY A 221 7.98 -17.32 67.69
CA GLY A 221 7.09 -17.96 68.66
C GLY A 221 7.68 -19.22 69.30
N GLU A 222 8.65 -19.86 68.65
CA GLU A 222 9.39 -21.01 69.19
C GLU A 222 10.39 -20.55 70.27
N VAL A 223 11.07 -19.41 70.06
CA VAL A 223 12.00 -18.81 71.05
C VAL A 223 11.27 -18.33 72.32
N ASP A 224 10.05 -17.81 72.21
CA ASP A 224 9.26 -17.35 73.37
C ASP A 224 8.67 -18.49 74.23
N ASN A 225 8.61 -19.72 73.70
CA ASN A 225 8.09 -20.89 74.43
C ASN A 225 9.16 -21.65 75.21
N ASP A 226 10.45 -21.40 74.93
CA ASP A 226 11.58 -22.02 75.64
C ASP A 226 11.98 -21.27 76.93
N GLU A 227 11.34 -20.13 77.24
CA GLU A 227 11.61 -19.29 78.42
C GLU A 227 10.59 -19.42 79.59
N LYS A 228 9.82 -20.52 79.65
CA LYS A 228 8.88 -20.79 80.77
C LYS A 228 9.17 -22.06 81.55
#